data_AF-A0A949LCI2-F1
#
_entry.id   AF-A0A949LCI2-F1
#
_cell.length_a   1.000
_cell.length_b   1.000
_cell.length_c   1.000
_cell.angle_alpha   90.00
_cell.angle_beta   90.00
_cell.angle_gamma   90.00
#
_symmetry.space_group_name_H-M   'P 1'
#
loop_
_entity.id
_entity.type
_entity.pdbx_description
1 polymer ?
#
loop_
_entity_poly.entity_id
_entity_poly.type
_entity_poly.pdbx_seq_one_letter_code
_entity_poly.pdbx_strand_id
1 'polypeptide(L)'
;MTIFSAVSTAVTGRWRMIALILAAVLLVGLLTGYAAWRGYHAGYERADAERRAEVSGIRADHALALAEAESRARAMLEAETARTYALERQYLDATKTIAAQRRQITNRRIEDASRNVAAVDGRCLFGPDWVRLYNEAIGAGDSDRAVPGAAPGPDAAATAAQTAGAWIPRGGGPLMPAVTPQDILAHIRDYGARCRELEAQLNGLIDWAEGRPTREETWK
;
A
#
# COMPACT_ATOMS: atom_id res chain seq x y z
N MET A 1 65.34 -69.64 77.57
CA MET A 1 64.47 -69.47 76.38
C MET A 1 63.32 -68.53 76.75
N THR A 2 63.61 -67.24 77.00
CA THR A 2 62.61 -66.26 77.50
C THR A 2 62.81 -64.83 76.98
N ILE A 3 63.83 -64.57 76.14
CA ILE A 3 64.12 -63.22 75.64
C ILE A 3 63.38 -62.93 74.31
N PHE A 4 62.97 -63.97 73.57
CA PHE A 4 62.33 -63.80 72.25
C PHE A 4 60.83 -63.44 72.31
N SER A 5 60.18 -63.57 73.47
CA SER A 5 58.73 -63.34 73.61
C SER A 5 58.38 -61.85 73.83
N ALA A 6 59.28 -61.06 74.43
CA ALA A 6 59.04 -59.64 74.69
C ALA A 6 59.19 -58.73 73.45
N VAL A 7 59.90 -59.20 72.41
CA VAL A 7 60.09 -58.44 71.16
C VAL A 7 58.84 -58.52 70.25
N SER A 8 58.08 -59.61 70.34
CA SER A 8 56.87 -59.86 69.53
C SER A 8 55.67 -58.96 69.90
N THR A 9 55.49 -58.68 71.19
CA THR A 9 54.40 -57.82 71.69
C THR A 9 54.65 -56.34 71.44
N ALA A 10 55.92 -55.90 71.40
CA ALA A 10 56.28 -54.52 71.07
C ALA A 10 56.03 -54.17 69.58
N VAL A 11 56.21 -55.15 68.68
CA VAL A 11 55.96 -54.98 67.24
C VAL A 11 54.47 -54.81 66.96
N THR A 12 53.61 -55.62 67.59
CA THR A 12 52.15 -55.53 67.41
C THR A 12 51.53 -54.24 67.97
N GLY A 13 52.11 -53.66 69.03
CA GLY A 13 51.71 -52.37 69.58
C GLY A 13 52.02 -51.18 68.66
N ARG A 14 53.19 -51.19 67.99
CA ARG A 14 53.59 -50.12 67.07
C ARG A 14 52.75 -50.10 65.79
N TRP A 15 52.40 -51.26 65.23
CA TRP A 15 51.51 -51.36 64.06
C TRP A 15 50.08 -50.90 64.36
N ARG A 16 49.55 -51.22 65.55
CA ARG A 16 48.25 -50.72 66.01
C ARG A 16 48.22 -49.20 66.16
N MET A 17 49.28 -48.60 66.69
CA MET A 17 49.39 -47.13 66.78
C MET A 17 49.43 -46.48 65.39
N ILE A 18 50.19 -47.02 64.44
CA ILE A 18 50.25 -46.50 63.06
C ILE A 18 48.87 -46.57 62.38
N ALA A 19 48.15 -47.68 62.55
CA ALA A 19 46.80 -47.84 62.00
C ALA A 19 45.79 -46.83 62.58
N LEU A 20 45.86 -46.55 63.89
CA LEU A 20 45.02 -45.55 64.55
C LEU A 20 45.32 -44.12 64.08
N ILE A 21 46.60 -43.79 63.88
CA ILE A 21 47.01 -42.47 63.35
C ILE A 21 46.50 -42.30 61.91
N LEU A 22 46.65 -43.32 61.05
CA LEU A 22 46.12 -43.29 59.69
C LEU A 22 44.59 -43.16 59.65
N ALA A 23 43.88 -43.89 60.51
CA ALA A 23 42.43 -43.78 60.63
C ALA A 23 41.99 -42.39 61.11
N ALA A 24 42.70 -41.80 62.07
CA ALA A 24 42.44 -40.44 62.53
C ALA A 24 42.68 -39.39 61.44
N VAL A 25 43.76 -39.51 60.67
CA VAL A 25 44.05 -38.61 59.53
C VAL A 25 42.97 -38.72 58.45
N LEU A 26 42.55 -39.94 58.11
CA LEU A 26 41.45 -40.17 57.17
C LEU A 26 40.13 -39.57 57.67
N LEU A 27 39.81 -39.74 58.95
CA LEU A 27 38.61 -39.18 59.57
C LEU A 27 38.62 -37.65 59.51
N VAL A 28 39.75 -37.01 59.84
CA VAL A 28 39.91 -35.55 59.77
C VAL A 28 39.80 -35.06 58.32
N GLY A 29 40.40 -35.77 57.36
CA GLY A 29 40.27 -35.46 55.93
C GLY A 29 38.82 -35.54 55.44
N LEU A 30 38.07 -36.57 55.86
CA LEU A 30 36.65 -36.72 55.53
C LEU A 30 35.79 -35.63 56.17
N LEU A 31 36.03 -35.29 57.44
CA LEU A 31 35.27 -34.25 58.14
C LEU A 31 35.52 -32.86 57.56
N THR A 32 36.78 -32.52 57.25
CA THR A 32 37.13 -31.24 56.63
C THR A 32 36.60 -31.14 55.20
N GLY A 33 36.72 -32.22 54.41
CA GLY A 33 36.14 -32.30 53.07
C GLY A 33 34.61 -32.15 53.08
N TYR A 34 33.93 -32.81 54.02
CA TYR A 34 32.47 -32.69 54.18
C TYR A 34 32.04 -31.28 54.59
N ALA A 35 32.75 -30.67 55.54
CA ALA A 35 32.49 -29.29 55.97
C ALA A 35 32.70 -28.28 54.84
N ALA A 36 33.79 -28.43 54.06
CA ALA A 36 34.07 -27.60 52.90
C ALA A 36 33.00 -27.77 51.80
N TRP A 37 32.58 -29.01 51.52
CA TRP A 37 31.55 -29.30 50.53
C TRP A 37 30.19 -28.70 50.91
N ARG A 38 29.76 -28.85 52.17
CA ARG A 38 28.54 -28.22 52.70
C ARG A 38 28.58 -26.69 52.61
N GLY A 39 29.70 -26.08 53.00
CA GLY A 39 29.88 -24.62 52.95
C GLY A 39 29.87 -24.09 51.52
N TYR A 40 30.54 -24.79 50.60
CA TYR A 40 30.57 -24.44 49.19
C TYR A 40 29.18 -24.54 48.55
N HIS A 41 28.44 -25.63 48.78
CA HIS A 41 27.08 -25.76 48.25
C HIS A 41 26.13 -24.69 48.79
N ALA A 42 26.15 -24.45 50.10
CA ALA A 42 25.27 -23.43 50.70
C ALA A 42 25.60 -22.01 50.21
N GLY A 43 26.88 -21.68 49.99
CA GLY A 43 27.29 -20.41 49.42
C GLY A 43 26.91 -20.28 47.94
N TYR A 44 27.11 -21.34 47.16
CA TYR A 44 26.77 -21.37 45.74
C TYR A 44 25.27 -21.21 45.50
N GLU A 45 24.42 -21.92 46.27
CA GLU A 45 22.97 -21.79 46.13
C GLU A 45 22.46 -20.39 46.44
N ARG A 46 23.03 -19.72 47.45
CA ARG A 46 22.68 -18.32 47.77
C ARG A 46 23.08 -17.36 46.65
N ALA A 47 24.31 -17.48 46.17
CA ALA A 47 24.82 -16.65 45.07
C ALA A 47 24.04 -16.88 43.78
N ASP A 48 23.64 -18.12 43.50
CA ASP A 48 22.84 -18.45 42.31
C ASP A 48 21.40 -17.93 42.44
N ALA A 49 20.80 -17.97 43.63
CA ALA A 49 19.48 -17.40 43.89
C ALA A 49 19.47 -15.87 43.70
N GLU A 50 20.45 -15.15 44.25
CA GLU A 50 20.60 -13.70 44.10
C GLU A 50 20.82 -13.31 42.63
N ARG A 51 21.72 -14.01 41.93
CA ARG A 51 21.95 -13.80 40.49
C ARG A 51 20.68 -14.03 39.67
N ARG A 52 19.93 -15.09 39.94
CA ARG A 52 18.67 -15.38 39.22
C ARG A 52 17.64 -14.28 39.45
N ALA A 53 17.54 -13.76 40.67
CA ALA A 53 16.66 -12.65 40.98
C ALA A 53 17.06 -11.39 40.19
N GLU A 54 18.34 -11.02 40.20
CA GLU A 54 18.85 -9.86 39.43
C GLU A 54 18.61 -10.02 37.92
N VAL A 55 18.97 -11.18 37.36
CA VAL A 55 18.75 -11.47 35.93
C VAL A 55 17.26 -11.44 35.57
N SER A 56 16.38 -11.92 36.46
CA SER A 56 14.93 -11.84 36.23
C SER A 56 14.41 -10.40 36.25
N GLY A 57 14.93 -9.55 37.14
CA GLY A 57 14.59 -8.12 37.20
C GLY A 57 15.03 -7.41 35.92
N ILE A 58 16.30 -7.56 35.52
CA ILE A 58 16.84 -6.97 34.29
C ILE A 58 16.04 -7.44 33.07
N ARG A 59 15.70 -8.73 32.97
CA ARG A 59 14.89 -9.26 31.86
C ARG A 59 13.47 -8.68 31.86
N ALA A 60 12.85 -8.51 33.02
CA ALA A 60 11.52 -7.91 33.14
C ALA A 60 11.55 -6.44 32.71
N ASP A 61 12.53 -5.66 33.16
CA ASP A 61 12.68 -4.25 32.78
C ASP A 61 12.94 -4.09 31.28
N HIS A 62 13.80 -4.95 30.70
CA HIS A 62 14.02 -4.98 29.26
C HIS A 62 12.74 -5.36 28.49
N ALA A 63 11.98 -6.34 28.96
CA ALA A 63 10.73 -6.74 28.33
C ALA A 63 9.69 -5.60 28.35
N LEU A 64 9.59 -4.87 29.46
CA LEU A 64 8.73 -3.68 29.57
C LEU A 64 9.19 -2.56 28.64
N ALA A 65 10.48 -2.24 28.61
CA ALA A 65 11.03 -1.21 27.73
C ALA A 65 10.80 -1.54 26.24
N LEU A 66 10.93 -2.81 25.85
CA LEU A 66 10.63 -3.28 24.50
C LEU A 66 9.15 -3.18 24.18
N ALA A 67 8.27 -3.59 25.10
CA ALA A 67 6.83 -3.49 24.93
C ALA A 67 6.37 -2.03 24.78
N GLU A 68 6.93 -1.10 25.57
CA GLU A 68 6.68 0.32 25.42
C GLU A 68 7.18 0.86 24.08
N ALA A 69 8.41 0.53 23.68
CA ALA A 69 8.97 0.96 22.41
C ALA A 69 8.15 0.46 21.22
N GLU A 70 7.71 -0.80 21.26
CA GLU A 70 6.85 -1.40 20.24
C GLU A 70 5.47 -0.72 20.21
N SER A 71 4.87 -0.44 21.37
CA SER A 71 3.58 0.26 21.45
C SER A 71 3.67 1.67 20.86
N ARG A 72 4.75 2.41 21.13
CA ARG A 72 4.99 3.75 20.56
C ARG A 72 5.23 3.68 19.05
N ALA A 73 6.01 2.70 18.59
CA ALA A 73 6.25 2.51 17.16
C ALA A 73 4.94 2.18 16.41
N ARG A 74 4.09 1.31 16.98
CA ARG A 74 2.76 1.00 16.43
C ARG A 74 1.85 2.23 16.42
N ALA A 75 1.80 2.99 17.51
CA ALA A 75 0.99 4.21 17.58
C ALA A 75 1.41 5.27 16.54
N MET A 76 2.72 5.42 16.30
CA MET A 76 3.24 6.31 15.27
C MET A 76 2.86 5.83 13.87
N LEU A 77 2.96 4.52 13.61
CA LEU A 77 2.56 3.92 12.34
C LEU A 77 1.05 4.09 12.09
N GLU A 78 0.22 3.87 13.12
CA GLU A 78 -1.23 4.09 13.04
C GLU A 78 -1.57 5.57 12.80
N ALA A 79 -0.85 6.49 13.43
CA ALA A 79 -1.05 7.92 13.20
C ALA A 79 -0.67 8.34 11.77
N GLU A 80 0.45 7.84 11.24
CA GLU A 80 0.85 8.12 9.85
C GLU A 80 -0.10 7.49 8.84
N THR A 81 -0.53 6.24 9.04
CA THR A 81 -1.53 5.61 8.17
C THR A 81 -2.88 6.33 8.22
N ALA A 82 -3.31 6.81 9.39
CA ALA A 82 -4.52 7.64 9.49
C ALA A 82 -4.39 8.96 8.71
N ARG A 83 -3.21 9.60 8.75
CA ARG A 83 -2.92 10.82 7.98
C ARG A 83 -2.91 10.57 6.48
N THR A 84 -2.29 9.49 6.01
CA THR A 84 -2.28 9.15 4.58
C THR A 84 -3.68 8.87 4.06
N TYR A 85 -4.49 8.10 4.80
CA TYR A 85 -5.88 7.86 4.42
C TYR A 85 -6.73 9.14 4.43
N ALA A 86 -6.50 10.06 5.36
CA ALA A 86 -7.19 11.35 5.36
C ALA A 86 -6.81 12.19 4.13
N LEU A 87 -5.53 12.24 3.78
CA LEU A 87 -5.04 12.95 2.60
C LEU A 87 -5.58 12.33 1.30
N GLU A 88 -5.56 11.00 1.18
CA GLU A 88 -6.10 10.27 0.03
C GLU A 88 -7.59 10.55 -0.15
N ARG A 89 -8.37 10.56 0.93
CA ARG A 89 -9.80 10.93 0.88
C ARG A 89 -9.99 12.35 0.39
N GLN A 90 -9.22 13.32 0.89
CA GLN A 90 -9.29 14.70 0.44
C GLN A 90 -8.93 14.83 -1.05
N TYR A 91 -7.91 14.11 -1.50
CA TYR A 91 -7.50 14.10 -2.90
C TYR A 91 -8.58 13.50 -3.82
N LEU A 92 -9.17 12.37 -3.43
CA LEU A 92 -10.26 11.74 -4.18
C LEU A 92 -11.50 12.64 -4.24
N ASP A 93 -11.84 13.32 -3.15
CA ASP A 93 -12.96 14.26 -3.11
C ASP A 93 -12.72 15.50 -3.98
N ALA A 94 -11.50 16.06 -3.92
CA ALA A 94 -11.09 17.17 -4.77
C ALA A 94 -11.14 16.77 -6.26
N THR A 95 -10.66 15.57 -6.60
CA THR A 95 -10.69 15.06 -7.98
C THR A 95 -12.12 14.88 -8.47
N LYS A 96 -13.01 14.34 -7.65
CA LYS A 96 -14.45 14.22 -7.98
C LYS A 96 -15.09 15.59 -8.19
N THR A 97 -14.78 16.55 -7.34
CA THR A 97 -15.30 17.92 -7.42
C THR A 97 -14.83 18.61 -8.71
N ILE A 98 -13.53 18.53 -9.04
CA ILE A 98 -12.97 19.08 -10.27
C ILE A 98 -13.61 18.41 -11.50
N ALA A 99 -13.77 17.08 -11.48
CA ALA A 99 -14.42 16.35 -12.57
C ALA A 99 -15.88 16.79 -12.76
N ALA A 100 -16.63 16.97 -11.68
CA ALA A 100 -18.02 17.44 -11.72
C ALA A 100 -18.12 18.88 -12.28
N GLN A 101 -17.25 19.79 -11.79
CA GLN A 101 -17.18 21.17 -12.28
C GLN A 101 -16.82 21.22 -13.77
N ARG A 102 -15.81 20.45 -14.20
CA ARG A 102 -15.42 20.36 -15.61
C ARG A 102 -16.58 19.86 -16.47
N ARG A 103 -17.31 18.84 -16.02
CA ARG A 103 -18.49 18.33 -16.72
C ARG A 103 -19.59 19.39 -16.84
N GLN A 104 -19.84 20.17 -15.79
CA GLN A 104 -20.83 21.24 -15.81
C GLN A 104 -20.46 22.34 -16.81
N ILE A 105 -19.20 22.78 -16.83
CA ILE A 105 -18.70 23.77 -17.80
C ILE A 105 -18.86 23.25 -19.22
N THR A 106 -18.45 22.00 -19.48
CA THR A 106 -18.59 21.39 -20.80
C THR A 106 -20.06 21.26 -21.23
N ASN A 107 -20.96 20.88 -20.32
CA ASN A 107 -22.39 20.80 -20.62
C ASN A 107 -22.96 22.16 -21.01
N ARG A 108 -22.60 23.23 -20.30
CA ARG A 108 -23.00 24.61 -20.67
C ARG A 108 -22.47 25.00 -22.05
N ARG A 109 -21.20 24.72 -22.35
CA ARG A 109 -20.62 24.98 -23.69
C ARG A 109 -21.38 24.24 -24.80
N ILE A 110 -21.78 22.99 -24.55
CA ILE A 110 -22.55 22.19 -25.51
C ILE A 110 -23.95 22.79 -25.71
N GLU A 111 -24.62 23.15 -24.62
CA GLU A 111 -25.94 23.80 -24.67
C GLU A 111 -25.87 25.12 -25.47
N ASP A 112 -24.91 25.98 -25.12
CA ASP A 112 -24.69 27.27 -25.77
C ASP A 112 -24.41 27.11 -27.28
N ALA A 113 -23.55 26.17 -27.66
CA ALA A 113 -23.22 25.88 -29.06
C ALA A 113 -24.40 25.28 -29.84
N SER A 114 -25.32 24.61 -29.15
CA SER A 114 -26.49 23.96 -29.77
C SER A 114 -27.67 24.91 -29.96
N ARG A 115 -27.72 26.05 -29.25
CA ARG A 115 -28.78 27.08 -29.40
C ARG A 115 -28.82 27.71 -30.79
N ASN A 116 -27.69 27.74 -31.51
CA ASN A 116 -27.55 28.44 -32.79
C ASN A 116 -27.59 27.50 -34.02
N VAL A 117 -28.21 26.32 -33.90
CA VAL A 117 -28.37 25.40 -35.04
C VAL A 117 -29.61 25.79 -35.83
N ALA A 118 -29.40 26.32 -37.05
CA ALA A 118 -30.46 26.77 -37.92
C ALA A 118 -30.84 25.68 -38.93
N ALA A 119 -32.15 25.47 -39.14
CA ALA A 119 -32.64 24.70 -40.27
C ALA A 119 -32.91 25.65 -41.44
N VAL A 120 -32.07 25.62 -42.48
CA VAL A 120 -32.24 26.43 -43.70
C VAL A 120 -32.35 25.47 -44.88
N ASP A 121 -33.40 25.60 -45.68
CA ASP A 121 -33.66 24.78 -46.88
C ASP A 121 -33.61 23.26 -46.64
N GLY A 122 -34.10 22.81 -45.48
CA GLY A 122 -34.08 21.39 -45.09
C GLY A 122 -32.70 20.86 -44.71
N ARG A 123 -31.69 21.74 -44.56
CA ARG A 123 -30.35 21.42 -44.07
C ARG A 123 -30.15 21.97 -42.67
N CYS A 124 -29.47 21.22 -41.82
CA CYS A 124 -29.02 21.71 -40.52
C CYS A 124 -27.69 22.43 -40.68
N LEU A 125 -27.64 23.73 -40.40
CA LEU A 125 -26.41 24.51 -40.38
C LEU A 125 -25.90 24.59 -38.94
N PHE A 126 -24.73 24.00 -38.70
CA PHE A 126 -24.05 24.03 -37.41
C PHE A 126 -23.09 25.21 -37.35
N GLY A 127 -23.16 25.98 -36.26
CA GLY A 127 -22.25 27.10 -36.03
C GLY A 127 -20.79 26.66 -35.80
N PRO A 128 -19.82 27.58 -35.93
CA PRO A 128 -18.39 27.28 -35.78
C PRO A 128 -18.04 26.71 -34.41
N ASP A 129 -18.70 27.16 -33.34
CA ASP A 129 -18.48 26.63 -31.98
C ASP A 129 -18.96 25.19 -31.82
N TRP A 130 -20.07 24.82 -32.48
CA TRP A 130 -20.58 23.45 -32.51
C TRP A 130 -19.58 22.53 -33.22
N VAL A 131 -19.10 22.96 -34.40
CA VAL A 131 -18.11 22.20 -35.18
C VAL A 131 -16.78 22.08 -34.44
N ARG A 132 -16.35 23.13 -33.72
CA ARG A 132 -15.13 23.08 -32.89
C ARG A 132 -15.25 22.04 -31.79
N LEU A 133 -16.38 22.01 -31.06
CA LEU A 133 -16.62 21.00 -30.01
C LEU A 133 -16.69 19.58 -30.58
N TYR A 134 -17.30 19.41 -31.75
CA TYR A 134 -17.33 18.13 -32.45
C TYR A 134 -15.92 17.65 -32.83
N ASN A 135 -15.11 18.53 -33.42
CA ASN A 135 -13.73 18.22 -33.83
C ASN A 135 -12.81 17.94 -32.63
N GLU A 136 -12.98 18.70 -31.53
CA GLU A 136 -12.29 18.47 -30.25
C GLU A 136 -12.63 17.07 -29.72
N ALA A 137 -13.91 16.67 -29.75
CA ALA A 137 -14.35 15.37 -29.23
C ALA A 137 -13.74 14.18 -29.99
N ILE A 138 -13.62 14.28 -31.32
CA ILE A 138 -13.02 13.24 -32.18
C ILE A 138 -11.48 13.30 -32.26
N GLY A 139 -10.83 14.25 -31.58
CA GLY A 139 -9.37 14.39 -31.58
C GLY A 139 -8.78 15.06 -32.82
N ALA A 140 -9.59 15.74 -33.64
CA ALA A 140 -9.12 16.50 -34.81
C ALA A 140 -8.58 17.91 -34.45
N GLY A 141 -8.71 18.31 -33.19
CA GLY A 141 -8.35 19.66 -32.69
C GLY A 141 -6.87 19.90 -32.40
N ASP A 142 -6.02 18.86 -32.37
CA ASP A 142 -4.58 18.98 -32.07
C ASP A 142 -3.73 19.34 -33.31
N SER A 143 -4.35 19.59 -34.45
CA SER A 143 -3.68 20.28 -35.54
C SER A 143 -3.69 21.78 -35.25
N ASP A 144 -2.52 22.40 -35.27
CA ASP A 144 -2.21 23.83 -35.01
C ASP A 144 -2.85 24.81 -36.03
N ARG A 145 -4.09 24.52 -36.43
CA ARG A 145 -4.96 25.39 -37.19
C ARG A 145 -6.14 25.69 -36.28
N ALA A 146 -5.92 26.63 -35.35
CA ALA A 146 -7.01 27.47 -34.87
C ALA A 146 -7.87 27.80 -36.08
N VAL A 147 -9.13 27.36 -36.12
CA VAL A 147 -10.05 27.74 -37.19
C VAL A 147 -10.10 29.26 -37.12
N PRO A 148 -9.43 30.01 -38.01
CA PRO A 148 -9.57 31.45 -38.04
C PRO A 148 -11.03 31.69 -38.37
N GLY A 149 -11.67 32.66 -37.72
CA GLY A 149 -13.11 32.95 -37.89
C GLY A 149 -13.54 32.71 -39.33
N ALA A 150 -14.27 31.61 -39.54
CA ALA A 150 -14.58 31.14 -40.88
C ALA A 150 -15.56 32.14 -41.50
N ALA A 151 -15.04 33.04 -42.32
CA ALA A 151 -15.85 33.72 -43.32
C ALA A 151 -16.56 32.66 -44.16
N PRO A 152 -17.82 32.88 -44.58
CA PRO A 152 -18.59 31.88 -45.30
C PRO A 152 -17.91 31.58 -46.64
N GLY A 153 -17.28 30.41 -46.73
CA GLY A 153 -16.70 29.89 -47.96
C GLY A 153 -17.76 29.11 -48.75
N PRO A 154 -17.81 29.25 -50.09
CA PRO A 154 -18.85 28.65 -50.91
C PRO A 154 -18.68 27.13 -51.02
N ASP A 155 -19.81 26.44 -50.88
CA ASP A 155 -20.14 25.11 -51.41
C ASP A 155 -19.07 24.01 -51.32
N ALA A 156 -18.95 23.41 -50.12
CA ALA A 156 -18.52 22.02 -50.01
C ALA A 156 -19.75 21.12 -50.18
N ALA A 157 -20.01 20.66 -51.40
CA ALA A 157 -21.00 19.62 -51.69
C ALA A 157 -20.56 18.31 -51.01
N ALA A 158 -21.04 18.08 -49.80
CA ALA A 158 -20.95 16.77 -49.15
C ALA A 158 -21.97 15.83 -49.82
N THR A 159 -21.48 14.97 -50.71
CA THR A 159 -22.26 13.84 -51.23
C THR A 159 -22.37 12.78 -50.15
N ALA A 160 -23.23 13.00 -49.16
CA ALA A 160 -23.61 12.02 -48.17
C ALA A 160 -25.07 12.25 -47.76
N ALA A 161 -25.97 11.51 -48.41
CA ALA A 161 -27.24 11.00 -47.86
C ALA A 161 -28.27 10.79 -48.99
N GLN A 162 -28.27 9.60 -49.60
CA GLN A 162 -29.47 9.05 -50.24
C GLN A 162 -29.92 7.81 -49.48
N THR A 163 -30.11 7.89 -48.15
CA THR A 163 -30.92 6.91 -47.40
C THR A 163 -31.38 7.40 -46.01
N ALA A 164 -31.82 8.66 -45.89
CA ALA A 164 -32.42 9.17 -44.63
C ALA A 164 -33.89 9.60 -44.79
N GLY A 165 -34.53 9.23 -45.90
CA GLY A 165 -35.89 9.69 -46.26
C GLY A 165 -37.05 8.88 -45.64
N ALA A 166 -36.79 7.87 -44.80
CA ALA A 166 -37.84 6.91 -44.42
C ALA A 166 -38.29 6.92 -42.96
N TRP A 167 -37.76 7.79 -42.08
CA TRP A 167 -38.11 7.73 -40.65
C TRP A 167 -38.43 9.06 -39.95
N ILE A 168 -38.52 10.19 -40.65
CA ILE A 168 -38.99 11.44 -40.03
C ILE A 168 -40.45 11.63 -40.42
N PRO A 169 -41.44 11.41 -39.51
CA PRO A 169 -42.83 11.66 -39.82
C PRO A 169 -43.00 13.16 -40.10
N ARG A 170 -43.22 13.48 -41.37
CA ARG A 170 -43.65 14.81 -41.81
C ARG A 170 -45.14 14.93 -41.50
N GLY A 171 -45.50 15.15 -40.24
CA GLY A 171 -46.90 15.23 -39.83
C GLY A 171 -47.07 15.66 -38.38
N GLY A 172 -47.87 16.71 -38.17
CA GLY A 172 -48.17 17.29 -36.86
C GLY A 172 -48.95 16.37 -35.92
N GLY A 173 -48.26 15.36 -35.39
CA GLY A 173 -48.63 14.61 -34.19
C GLY A 173 -47.59 14.86 -33.08
N PRO A 174 -47.86 14.47 -31.81
CA PRO A 174 -46.97 14.76 -30.69
C PRO A 174 -45.57 14.23 -30.98
N LEU A 175 -44.61 15.15 -31.00
CA LEU A 175 -43.21 14.94 -31.35
C LEU A 175 -42.67 13.67 -30.68
N MET A 176 -42.26 12.69 -31.48
CA MET A 176 -41.26 11.71 -31.04
C MET A 176 -40.05 12.48 -30.49
N PRO A 177 -39.30 11.98 -29.48
CA PRO A 177 -38.08 12.65 -29.04
C PRO A 177 -37.08 12.64 -30.19
N ALA A 178 -37.01 13.75 -30.93
CA ALA A 178 -36.04 13.92 -32.00
C ALA A 178 -34.67 14.12 -31.34
N VAL A 179 -33.67 13.35 -31.78
CA VAL A 179 -32.28 13.56 -31.38
C VAL A 179 -31.91 15.01 -31.68
N THR A 180 -31.51 15.76 -30.65
CA THR A 180 -31.16 17.17 -30.79
C THR A 180 -29.68 17.34 -31.14
N PRO A 181 -29.26 18.49 -31.71
CA PRO A 181 -27.85 18.82 -31.88
C PRO A 181 -27.03 18.75 -30.58
N GLN A 182 -27.66 19.03 -29.44
CA GLN A 182 -27.07 18.89 -28.11
C GLN A 182 -26.82 17.42 -27.75
N ASP A 183 -27.77 16.53 -28.06
CA ASP A 183 -27.61 15.10 -27.82
C ASP A 183 -26.47 14.52 -28.66
N ILE A 184 -26.32 14.96 -29.91
CA ILE A 184 -25.22 14.55 -30.79
C ILE A 184 -23.86 14.98 -30.22
N LEU A 185 -23.72 16.24 -29.77
CA LEU A 185 -22.48 16.71 -29.15
C LEU A 185 -22.16 16.00 -27.83
N ALA A 186 -23.17 15.77 -26.98
CA ALA A 186 -22.99 15.02 -25.75
C ALA A 186 -22.53 13.59 -26.04
N HIS A 187 -23.15 12.94 -27.04
CA HIS A 187 -22.79 11.60 -27.47
C HIS A 187 -21.34 11.52 -28.00
N ILE A 188 -20.95 12.38 -28.95
CA ILE A 188 -19.62 12.30 -29.55
C ILE A 188 -18.51 12.61 -28.53
N ARG A 189 -18.77 13.53 -27.58
CA ARG A 189 -17.87 13.78 -26.44
C ARG A 189 -17.66 12.52 -25.61
N ASP A 190 -18.75 11.88 -25.19
CA ASP A 190 -18.70 10.70 -24.32
C ASP A 190 -18.10 9.49 -25.07
N TYR A 191 -18.43 9.34 -26.36
CA TYR A 191 -17.86 8.32 -27.22
C TYR A 191 -16.35 8.52 -27.42
N GLY A 192 -15.90 9.74 -27.73
CA GLY A 192 -14.49 10.06 -27.86
C GLY A 192 -13.71 9.84 -26.56
N ALA A 193 -14.30 10.16 -25.42
CA ALA A 193 -13.72 9.84 -24.11
C ALA A 193 -13.56 8.32 -23.90
N ARG A 194 -14.59 7.53 -24.28
CA ARG A 194 -14.52 6.06 -24.22
C ARG A 194 -13.44 5.48 -25.13
N CYS A 195 -13.25 6.03 -26.33
CA CYS A 195 -12.19 5.57 -27.24
C CYS A 195 -10.80 5.79 -26.64
N ARG A 196 -10.54 6.97 -26.06
CA ARG A 196 -9.25 7.26 -25.40
C ARG A 196 -9.01 6.40 -24.17
N GLU A 197 -10.05 6.13 -23.40
CA GLU A 197 -9.97 5.21 -22.25
C GLU A 197 -9.63 3.78 -22.70
N LEU A 198 -10.27 3.29 -23.76
CA LEU A 198 -9.97 1.98 -24.33
C LEU A 198 -8.54 1.91 -24.89
N GLU A 199 -8.08 2.97 -25.54
CA GLU A 199 -6.69 3.09 -26.00
C GLU A 199 -5.70 3.06 -24.83
N ALA A 200 -5.98 3.78 -23.74
CA ALA A 200 -5.15 3.76 -22.55
C ALA A 200 -5.08 2.37 -21.90
N GLN A 201 -6.21 1.65 -21.83
CA GLN A 201 -6.25 0.27 -21.33
C GLN A 201 -5.46 -0.69 -22.22
N LEU A 202 -5.59 -0.58 -23.54
CA LEU A 202 -4.81 -1.39 -24.49
C LEU A 202 -3.32 -1.11 -24.37
N ASN A 203 -2.92 0.15 -24.28
CA ASN A 203 -1.53 0.53 -24.09
C ASN A 203 -0.99 -0.01 -22.76
N GLY A 204 -1.77 0.04 -21.67
CA GLY A 204 -1.39 -0.57 -20.40
C GLY A 204 -1.19 -2.09 -20.48
N LEU A 205 -2.01 -2.79 -21.27
CA LEU A 205 -1.86 -4.23 -21.51
C LEU A 205 -0.61 -4.54 -22.36
N ILE A 206 -0.31 -3.72 -23.35
CA ILE A 206 0.92 -3.82 -24.16
C ILE A 206 2.15 -3.61 -23.28
N ASP A 207 2.17 -2.55 -22.48
CA ASP A 207 3.27 -2.25 -21.56
C ASP A 207 3.52 -3.42 -20.60
N TRP A 208 2.45 -3.97 -20.03
CA TRP A 208 2.52 -5.16 -19.18
C TRP A 208 3.10 -6.38 -19.92
N ALA A 209 2.63 -6.66 -21.14
CA ALA A 209 3.10 -7.80 -21.94
C ALA A 209 4.56 -7.65 -22.39
N GLU A 210 5.01 -6.43 -22.66
CA GLU A 210 6.40 -6.11 -23.03
C GLU A 210 7.34 -6.01 -21.82
N GLY A 211 6.82 -6.18 -20.59
CA GLY A 211 7.59 -6.05 -19.36
C GLY A 211 8.11 -4.63 -19.13
N ARG A 212 7.46 -3.62 -19.72
CA ARG A 212 7.78 -2.21 -19.46
C ARG A 212 7.21 -1.83 -18.10
N PRO A 213 7.96 -1.03 -17.31
CA PRO A 213 7.41 -0.49 -16.08
C PRO A 213 6.14 0.28 -16.43
N THR A 214 5.04 -0.04 -15.75
CA THR A 214 3.83 0.77 -15.86
C THR A 214 4.21 2.20 -15.43
N ARG A 215 3.56 3.23 -16.01
CA ARG A 215 3.90 4.66 -15.80
C ARG A 215 3.92 5.09 -14.31
N GLU A 216 3.39 4.26 -13.42
CA GLU A 216 3.41 4.43 -11.96
C GLU A 216 4.76 4.07 -11.31
N GLU A 217 5.60 3.24 -11.95
CA GLU A 217 6.90 2.82 -11.41
C GLU A 217 8.05 3.78 -11.73
N THR A 218 7.87 4.71 -12.68
CA THR A 218 8.91 5.66 -13.10
C THR A 218 9.12 6.84 -12.14
N TRP A 219 8.39 6.91 -11.02
CA TRP A 219 8.48 7.97 -10.01
C TRP A 219 9.09 7.52 -8.67
N LYS A 220 9.72 6.35 -8.63
CA LYS A 220 10.60 5.96 -7.50
C LYS A 220 12.05 6.26 -7.83
#